data_AF-A0A4T0NQP6-F1
#
_entry.id   AF-A0A4T0NQP6-F1
#
_cell.length_a   1.000
_cell.length_b   1.000
_cell.length_c   1.000
_cell.angle_alpha   90.00
_cell.angle_beta   90.00
_cell.angle_gamma   90.00
#
_symmetry.space_group_name_H-M   'P 1'
#
loop_
_entity.id
_entity.type
_entity.pdbx_description
1 polymer ?
#
loop_
_entity_poly.entity_id
_entity_poly.type
_entity_poly.pdbx_seq_one_letter_code
_entity_poly.pdbx_strand_id
1 'polypeptide(L)'
;MNRVLAATRSRFIADLNANSIKNWTIVLGNQASDSLASSIAFSYLSTLKDSPVVLKNTVPVIQSTREDLNLRPENKLALSNAKIDPSQLTFYSDISQNIDPATNYALVDHFALDNQWKSPESDIVAVIDHHDGAPERHPSALLWDIRTPVGSCASLVTDNFKKVWSQSEIEIDIERSIADLLIQAIIIDTNNLKEGGKAQPVDYEAYDFLLPRSSFGDDATSMTVSTASNTLTAGVFNNLSDSKNDVSALNTTQLLKRDYKRVYTNDGLSVGLASVPLSLDTWIEENAGDMAIFEKEIQKFTSDDGKDEGPLDLLGIGTSYHDKNSKSGHKHRRELLLHVPMSSKLAGVFGKLREGIESNEILKLKVKDLHLDLADTVAYTQKNSDATRKQYMPAILSMGSQHMASSILEAHKERKAKKVSSLYTLHALVQQGHRAIRKGSRESDDWKTFLSAIESILGDFFDESIKRLDRELKVGLFDETSLNVNPKLKEKSLKILKMWSQMGIFNKPLLEILMEKINNNKNILEKGAFINLLITLDKSVLTL
;
A
#
# COMPACT_ATOMS: atom_id res chain seq x y z
N MET A 1 -32.04 3.93 6.41
CA MET A 1 -30.67 4.42 6.07
C MET A 1 -30.62 5.45 4.93
N ASN A 2 -31.29 5.24 3.79
CA ASN A 2 -31.20 6.14 2.61
C ASN A 2 -31.41 7.63 2.88
N ARG A 3 -32.39 7.99 3.73
CA ARG A 3 -32.64 9.38 4.14
C ARG A 3 -31.42 10.03 4.78
N VAL A 4 -30.70 9.28 5.62
CA VAL A 4 -29.50 9.75 6.33
C VAL A 4 -28.35 9.94 5.34
N LEU A 5 -28.12 8.97 4.45
CA LEU A 5 -27.09 9.07 3.41
C LEU A 5 -27.36 10.25 2.47
N ALA A 6 -28.61 10.42 2.00
CA ALA A 6 -29.03 11.52 1.14
C ALA A 6 -28.80 12.90 1.79
N ALA A 7 -29.21 13.06 3.06
CA ALA A 7 -29.04 14.30 3.80
C ALA A 7 -27.56 14.62 4.05
N THR A 8 -26.78 13.60 4.41
CA THR A 8 -25.33 13.71 4.63
C THR A 8 -24.60 14.10 3.35
N ARG A 9 -24.87 13.40 2.24
CA ARG A 9 -24.32 13.71 0.91
C ARG A 9 -24.67 15.14 0.50
N SER A 10 -25.93 15.54 0.63
CA SER A 10 -26.38 16.88 0.23
C SER A 10 -25.64 17.98 1.00
N ARG A 11 -25.50 17.81 2.33
CA ARG A 11 -24.72 18.73 3.17
C ARG A 11 -23.24 18.74 2.81
N PHE A 12 -22.63 17.57 2.64
CA PHE A 12 -21.22 17.46 2.29
C PHE A 12 -20.92 18.13 0.95
N ILE A 13 -21.73 17.91 -0.07
CA ILE A 13 -21.56 18.53 -1.39
C ILE A 13 -21.74 20.05 -1.32
N ALA A 14 -22.69 20.55 -0.51
CA ALA A 14 -22.84 21.98 -0.29
C ALA A 14 -21.59 22.60 0.37
N ASP A 15 -21.08 21.97 1.43
CA ASP A 15 -19.88 22.43 2.13
C ASP A 15 -18.62 22.31 1.27
N LEU A 16 -18.52 21.26 0.43
CA LEU A 16 -17.46 21.04 -0.56
C LEU A 16 -17.42 22.18 -1.57
N ASN A 17 -18.57 22.49 -2.18
CA ASN A 17 -18.67 23.59 -3.14
C ASN A 17 -18.39 24.96 -2.51
N ALA A 18 -18.56 25.09 -1.19
CA ALA A 18 -18.22 26.28 -0.42
C ALA A 18 -16.77 26.28 0.13
N ASN A 19 -15.95 25.29 -0.23
CA ASN A 19 -14.58 25.09 0.29
C ASN A 19 -14.51 25.07 1.84
N SER A 20 -15.49 24.42 2.47
CA SER A 20 -15.69 24.43 3.93
C SER A 20 -15.63 23.04 4.57
N ILE A 21 -14.98 22.09 3.89
CA ILE A 21 -14.91 20.68 4.32
C ILE A 21 -13.82 20.38 5.36
N LYS A 22 -13.06 21.37 5.82
CA LYS A 22 -11.96 21.17 6.80
C LYS A 22 -12.41 20.49 8.11
N ASN A 23 -13.66 20.69 8.51
CA ASN A 23 -14.25 20.09 9.71
C ASN A 23 -15.06 18.82 9.43
N TRP A 24 -15.03 18.32 8.19
CA TRP A 24 -15.58 17.02 7.87
C TRP A 24 -14.56 15.92 8.19
N THR A 25 -15.06 14.71 8.37
CA THR A 25 -14.28 13.49 8.38
C THR A 25 -14.75 12.61 7.24
N ILE A 26 -13.88 12.38 6.27
CA ILE A 26 -14.15 11.47 5.15
C ILE A 26 -13.80 10.05 5.61
N VAL A 27 -14.79 9.15 5.57
CA VAL A 27 -14.61 7.74 5.94
C VAL A 27 -14.30 6.95 4.67
N LEU A 28 -13.08 6.43 4.59
CA LEU A 28 -12.56 5.72 3.44
C LEU A 28 -12.43 4.23 3.77
N GLY A 29 -12.96 3.38 2.88
CA GLY A 29 -12.57 1.97 2.80
C GLY A 29 -11.35 1.79 1.89
N ASN A 30 -10.75 0.61 1.81
CA ASN A 30 -9.75 0.23 0.79
C ASN A 30 -10.20 0.58 -0.66
N GLN A 31 -9.23 0.88 -1.53
CA GLN A 31 -9.36 1.16 -2.97
C GLN A 31 -10.22 0.16 -3.76
N ALA A 32 -10.28 -1.09 -3.29
CA ALA A 32 -10.98 -2.17 -3.96
C ALA A 32 -12.51 -2.14 -3.71
N SER A 33 -13.03 -1.19 -2.91
CA SER A 33 -14.47 -1.07 -2.58
C SER A 33 -15.10 -2.31 -1.95
N ASP A 34 -14.31 -3.29 -1.51
CA ASP A 34 -14.70 -4.44 -0.68
C ASP A 34 -15.17 -4.02 0.73
N SER A 35 -14.70 -2.86 1.17
CA SER A 35 -14.89 -2.28 2.50
C SER A 35 -16.02 -1.26 2.60
N LEU A 36 -16.91 -1.19 1.60
CA LEU A 36 -18.03 -0.22 1.60
C LEU A 36 -18.96 -0.41 2.81
N ALA A 37 -19.13 -1.65 3.27
CA ALA A 37 -19.95 -1.97 4.43
C ALA A 37 -19.42 -1.28 5.70
N SER A 38 -18.11 -1.46 5.94
CA SER A 38 -17.40 -0.87 7.06
C SER A 38 -17.42 0.66 7.00
N SER A 39 -17.26 1.27 5.83
CA SER A 39 -17.21 2.74 5.72
C SER A 39 -18.58 3.38 5.98
N ILE A 40 -19.66 2.81 5.42
CA ILE A 40 -21.03 3.26 5.67
C ILE A 40 -21.40 3.10 7.15
N ALA A 41 -21.13 1.94 7.73
CA ALA A 41 -21.43 1.66 9.13
C ALA A 41 -20.64 2.58 10.08
N PHE A 42 -19.31 2.68 9.89
CA PHE A 42 -18.46 3.58 10.67
C PHE A 42 -18.95 5.02 10.58
N SER A 43 -19.27 5.51 9.38
CA SER A 43 -19.72 6.89 9.19
C SER A 43 -20.99 7.19 9.98
N TYR A 44 -21.93 6.25 10.09
CA TYR A 44 -23.13 6.44 10.90
C TYR A 44 -22.86 6.29 12.40
N LEU A 45 -22.22 5.19 12.81
CA LEU A 45 -22.03 4.83 14.23
C LEU A 45 -21.11 5.81 14.97
N SER A 46 -20.17 6.46 14.27
CA SER A 46 -19.33 7.53 14.83
C SER A 46 -20.10 8.83 15.12
N THR A 47 -21.31 9.00 14.59
CA THR A 47 -22.16 10.16 14.89
C THR A 47 -23.00 9.98 16.15
N LEU A 48 -23.09 8.75 16.66
CA LEU A 48 -23.86 8.44 17.86
C LEU A 48 -23.26 9.14 19.07
N LYS A 49 -24.13 9.50 20.01
CA LYS A 49 -23.70 10.04 21.30
C LYS A 49 -22.91 8.98 22.06
N ASP A 50 -21.83 9.37 22.73
CA ASP A 50 -20.97 8.48 23.53
C ASP A 50 -20.26 7.37 22.73
N SER A 51 -20.16 7.57 21.40
CA SER A 51 -19.36 6.73 20.51
C SER A 51 -17.88 6.74 20.90
N PRO A 52 -17.11 5.64 20.71
CA PRO A 52 -15.66 5.62 21.01
C PRO A 52 -14.89 6.72 20.28
N VAL A 53 -15.43 7.19 19.15
CA VAL A 53 -15.01 8.42 18.47
C VAL A 53 -16.26 9.17 18.02
N VAL A 54 -16.48 10.37 18.58
CA VAL A 54 -17.65 11.19 18.26
C VAL A 54 -17.31 12.17 17.15
N LEU A 55 -17.80 11.88 15.94
CA LEU A 55 -17.56 12.66 14.73
C LEU A 55 -18.88 13.24 14.22
N LYS A 56 -19.00 14.56 14.20
CA LYS A 56 -20.28 15.24 13.88
C LYS A 56 -20.58 15.36 12.38
N ASN A 57 -19.54 15.56 11.58
CA ASN A 57 -19.64 15.78 10.13
C ASN A 57 -18.89 14.64 9.44
N THR A 58 -19.51 13.48 9.32
CA THR A 58 -18.91 12.30 8.68
C THR A 58 -19.58 12.00 7.35
N VAL A 59 -18.80 11.58 6.36
CA VAL A 59 -19.35 11.11 5.08
C VAL A 59 -18.59 9.86 4.64
N PRO A 60 -19.28 8.76 4.30
CA PRO A 60 -18.61 7.62 3.67
C PRO A 60 -18.36 7.97 2.20
N VAL A 61 -17.11 7.85 1.77
CA VAL A 61 -16.73 8.00 0.36
C VAL A 61 -16.20 6.69 -0.18
N ILE A 62 -16.85 6.19 -1.22
CA ILE A 62 -16.45 4.97 -1.92
C ILE A 62 -15.34 5.34 -2.92
N GLN A 63 -14.18 4.70 -2.78
CA GLN A 63 -12.93 5.02 -3.49
C GLN A 63 -12.91 4.57 -4.97
N SER A 64 -14.07 4.45 -5.61
CA SER A 64 -14.22 4.06 -7.01
C SER A 64 -15.10 5.06 -7.76
N THR A 65 -15.23 4.88 -9.08
CA THR A 65 -16.29 5.54 -9.82
C THR A 65 -17.65 4.91 -9.50
N ARG A 66 -18.74 5.60 -9.83
CA ARG A 66 -20.09 5.06 -9.70
C ARG A 66 -20.31 3.88 -10.63
N GLU A 67 -19.76 3.96 -11.83
CA GLU A 67 -19.82 2.92 -12.85
C GLU A 67 -19.06 1.66 -12.41
N ASP A 68 -17.97 1.83 -11.67
CA ASP A 68 -17.16 0.71 -11.14
C ASP A 68 -17.91 -0.13 -10.09
N LEU A 69 -19.03 0.35 -9.55
CA LEU A 69 -19.90 -0.49 -8.73
C LEU A 69 -20.44 -1.70 -9.52
N ASN A 70 -20.52 -1.61 -10.86
CA ASN A 70 -20.86 -2.75 -11.73
C ASN A 70 -19.79 -3.85 -11.73
N LEU A 71 -18.54 -3.53 -11.37
CA LEU A 71 -17.45 -4.51 -11.33
C LEU A 71 -17.63 -5.49 -10.16
N ARG A 72 -18.41 -5.11 -9.15
CA ARG A 72 -18.66 -5.88 -7.92
C ARG A 72 -20.16 -6.08 -7.72
N PRO A 73 -20.80 -6.96 -8.50
CA PRO A 73 -22.23 -7.20 -8.38
C PRO A 73 -22.64 -7.69 -6.98
N GLU A 74 -21.73 -8.36 -6.25
CA GLU A 74 -21.96 -8.77 -4.86
C GLU A 74 -22.18 -7.58 -3.92
N ASN A 75 -21.50 -6.45 -4.18
CA ASN A 75 -21.67 -5.22 -3.42
C ASN A 75 -23.04 -4.59 -3.69
N LYS A 76 -23.52 -4.65 -4.93
CA LYS A 76 -24.88 -4.19 -5.27
C LYS A 76 -25.94 -5.05 -4.62
N LEU A 77 -25.74 -6.37 -4.63
CA LEU A 77 -26.62 -7.31 -3.97
C LEU A 77 -26.64 -7.04 -2.46
N ALA A 78 -25.48 -6.82 -1.83
CA ALA A 78 -25.39 -6.49 -0.41
C ALA A 78 -26.12 -5.19 -0.05
N LEU A 79 -25.95 -4.13 -0.86
CA LEU A 79 -26.68 -2.87 -0.71
C LEU A 79 -28.19 -3.07 -0.87
N SER A 80 -28.62 -3.83 -1.87
CA SER A 80 -30.03 -4.16 -2.11
C SER A 80 -30.65 -4.91 -0.93
N ASN A 81 -29.97 -5.95 -0.42
CA ASN A 81 -30.41 -6.71 0.75
C ASN A 81 -30.53 -5.82 1.99
N ALA A 82 -29.58 -4.89 2.18
CA ALA A 82 -29.61 -3.89 3.24
C ALA A 82 -30.58 -2.73 3.00
N LYS A 83 -31.36 -2.74 1.90
CA LYS A 83 -32.28 -1.66 1.47
C LYS A 83 -31.59 -0.29 1.33
N ILE A 84 -30.33 -0.28 0.91
CA ILE A 84 -29.55 0.93 0.63
C ILE A 84 -29.54 1.18 -0.88
N ASP A 85 -29.99 2.36 -1.28
CA ASP A 85 -29.96 2.83 -2.66
C ASP A 85 -28.56 3.38 -3.00
N PRO A 86 -27.83 2.77 -3.96
CA PRO A 86 -26.51 3.23 -4.36
C PRO A 86 -26.46 4.68 -4.87
N SER A 87 -27.59 5.24 -5.32
CA SER A 87 -27.67 6.64 -5.76
C SER A 87 -27.41 7.64 -4.62
N GLN A 88 -27.62 7.21 -3.36
CA GLN A 88 -27.41 8.04 -2.17
C GLN A 88 -25.96 8.01 -1.65
N LEU A 89 -25.12 7.10 -2.16
CA LEU A 89 -23.72 6.97 -1.77
C LEU A 89 -22.84 7.99 -2.49
N THR A 90 -21.83 8.50 -1.80
CA THR A 90 -20.78 9.38 -2.35
C THR A 90 -19.62 8.56 -2.91
N PHE A 91 -19.36 8.70 -4.20
CA PHE A 91 -18.22 8.09 -4.88
C PHE A 91 -17.13 9.14 -5.09
N TYR A 92 -15.88 8.70 -5.21
CA TYR A 92 -14.77 9.59 -5.50
C TYR A 92 -15.00 10.39 -6.79
N SER A 93 -15.58 9.75 -7.83
CA SER A 93 -15.91 10.42 -9.09
C SER A 93 -16.94 11.55 -8.96
N ASP A 94 -17.75 11.57 -7.89
CA ASP A 94 -18.69 12.66 -7.65
C ASP A 94 -17.99 13.95 -7.17
N ILE A 95 -16.78 13.84 -6.62
CA ILE A 95 -16.11 14.92 -5.88
C ILE A 95 -14.67 15.21 -6.34
N SER A 96 -14.08 14.35 -7.18
CA SER A 96 -12.66 14.38 -7.54
C SER A 96 -12.18 15.70 -8.14
N GLN A 97 -13.08 16.47 -8.78
CA GLN A 97 -12.74 17.77 -9.37
C GLN A 97 -12.61 18.92 -8.36
N ASN A 98 -13.26 18.80 -7.19
CA ASN A 98 -13.40 19.89 -6.22
C ASN A 98 -12.83 19.54 -4.83
N ILE A 99 -12.36 18.30 -4.64
CA ILE A 99 -11.91 17.82 -3.33
C ILE A 99 -10.58 18.46 -2.92
N ASP A 100 -10.60 19.16 -1.78
CA ASP A 100 -9.39 19.55 -1.06
C ASP A 100 -9.01 18.43 -0.08
N PRO A 101 -7.85 17.76 -0.23
CA PRO A 101 -7.40 16.73 0.69
C PRO A 101 -7.08 17.24 2.10
N ALA A 102 -7.03 18.55 2.35
CA ALA A 102 -6.78 19.16 3.66
C ALA A 102 -7.97 19.05 4.63
N THR A 103 -8.31 17.82 5.02
CA THR A 103 -9.41 17.49 5.93
C THR A 103 -9.09 16.28 6.82
N ASN A 104 -10.05 15.84 7.62
CA ASN A 104 -9.90 14.68 8.50
C ASN A 104 -10.33 13.39 7.80
N TYR A 105 -9.70 12.29 8.18
CA TYR A 105 -9.95 10.97 7.60
C TYR A 105 -10.15 9.92 8.68
N ALA A 106 -11.12 9.04 8.43
CA ALA A 106 -11.25 7.78 9.13
C ALA A 106 -11.03 6.65 8.13
N LEU A 107 -10.09 5.75 8.42
CA LEU A 107 -9.74 4.65 7.53
C LEU A 107 -10.29 3.34 8.08
N VAL A 108 -10.98 2.60 7.22
CA VAL A 108 -11.45 1.26 7.53
C VAL A 108 -10.90 0.26 6.50
N ASP A 109 -10.50 -0.92 6.96
CA ASP A 109 -9.94 -2.00 6.14
C ASP A 109 -8.60 -1.64 5.43
N HIS A 110 -7.98 -0.55 5.90
CA HIS A 110 -6.62 -0.14 5.55
C HIS A 110 -6.15 0.94 6.55
N PHE A 111 -4.85 1.21 6.58
CA PHE A 111 -4.23 2.15 7.53
C PHE A 111 -3.47 3.32 6.90
N ALA A 112 -3.46 3.45 5.57
CA ALA A 112 -2.68 4.48 4.87
C ALA A 112 -3.50 5.16 3.76
N LEU A 113 -3.47 6.49 3.73
CA LEU A 113 -4.11 7.26 2.67
C LEU A 113 -3.47 6.99 1.30
N ASP A 114 -4.31 7.02 0.27
CA ASP A 114 -3.84 7.09 -1.12
C ASP A 114 -3.39 8.51 -1.46
N ASN A 115 -2.58 8.65 -2.50
CA ASN A 115 -1.94 9.93 -2.84
C ASN A 115 -2.94 11.05 -3.10
N GLN A 116 -4.06 10.74 -3.75
CA GLN A 116 -5.16 11.68 -3.99
C GLN A 116 -5.78 12.28 -2.72
N TRP A 117 -5.62 11.62 -1.55
CA TRP A 117 -6.14 12.08 -0.27
C TRP A 117 -5.06 12.69 0.64
N LYS A 118 -3.82 12.78 0.16
CA LYS A 118 -2.70 13.30 0.95
C LYS A 118 -2.46 14.78 0.70
N SER A 119 -2.36 15.52 1.79
CA SER A 119 -1.83 16.86 1.88
C SER A 119 -1.08 17.02 3.22
N PRO A 120 -0.24 18.05 3.39
CA PRO A 120 0.37 18.35 4.70
C PRO A 120 -0.66 18.56 5.83
N GLU A 121 -1.88 18.95 5.49
CA GLU A 121 -2.99 19.22 6.41
C GLU A 121 -4.00 18.07 6.51
N SER A 122 -3.78 16.96 5.81
CA SER A 122 -4.62 15.75 5.92
C SER A 122 -4.37 15.06 7.25
N ASP A 123 -5.42 14.86 8.05
CA ASP A 123 -5.28 14.28 9.39
C ASP A 123 -6.05 12.96 9.52
N ILE A 124 -5.38 11.91 9.98
CA ILE A 124 -6.00 10.59 10.20
C ILE A 124 -6.47 10.52 11.65
N VAL A 125 -7.77 10.71 11.85
CA VAL A 125 -8.39 10.79 13.18
C VAL A 125 -8.94 9.45 13.66
N ALA A 126 -9.12 8.47 12.77
CA ALA A 126 -9.51 7.12 13.16
C ALA A 126 -8.97 6.07 12.19
N VAL A 127 -8.58 4.90 12.71
CA VAL A 127 -8.25 3.71 11.92
C VAL A 127 -8.85 2.47 12.56
N ILE A 128 -9.58 1.67 11.78
CA ILE A 128 -9.98 0.30 12.11
C ILE A 128 -9.52 -0.62 10.98
N ASP A 129 -8.60 -1.54 11.25
CA ASP A 129 -8.04 -2.40 10.20
C ASP A 129 -7.68 -3.81 10.71
N HIS A 130 -7.61 -4.77 9.79
CA HIS A 130 -7.21 -6.15 10.06
C HIS A 130 -6.00 -6.64 9.23
N HIS A 131 -5.31 -5.72 8.55
CA HIS A 131 -4.11 -6.03 7.80
C HIS A 131 -2.84 -5.98 8.67
N ASP A 132 -1.88 -6.86 8.35
CA ASP A 132 -0.54 -6.83 8.93
C ASP A 132 0.27 -5.61 8.46
N GLY A 133 1.35 -5.30 9.18
CA GLY A 133 2.33 -4.29 8.75
C GLY A 133 1.90 -2.85 9.01
N ALA A 134 1.01 -2.65 9.98
CA ALA A 134 0.57 -1.33 10.41
C ALA A 134 1.76 -0.41 10.77
N PRO A 135 1.68 0.88 10.44
CA PRO A 135 2.66 1.86 10.85
C PRO A 135 2.53 2.17 12.35
N GLU A 136 3.42 3.02 12.86
CA GLU A 136 3.19 3.66 14.16
C GLU A 136 1.87 4.43 14.15
N ARG A 137 1.20 4.45 15.30
CA ARG A 137 -0.09 5.13 15.47
C ARG A 137 0.02 6.58 15.05
N HIS A 138 -0.94 7.03 14.23
CA HIS A 138 -1.06 8.45 13.88
C HIS A 138 -1.32 9.29 15.14
N PRO A 139 -0.53 10.34 15.42
CA PRO A 139 -0.63 11.09 16.68
C PRO A 139 -2.03 11.66 16.96
N SER A 140 -2.74 12.08 15.92
CA SER A 140 -4.09 12.65 16.02
C SER A 140 -5.21 11.61 16.05
N ALA A 141 -4.89 10.32 15.89
CA ALA A 141 -5.90 9.27 15.85
C ALA A 141 -6.58 9.14 17.22
N LEU A 142 -7.85 9.51 17.27
CA LEU A 142 -8.74 9.34 18.42
C LEU A 142 -9.09 7.87 18.62
N LEU A 143 -9.29 7.15 17.52
CA LEU A 143 -9.52 5.70 17.50
C LEU A 143 -8.43 5.02 16.67
N TRP A 144 -7.77 4.02 17.25
CA TRP A 144 -6.74 3.23 16.56
C TRP A 144 -6.89 1.77 16.97
N ASP A 145 -7.56 0.98 16.14
CA ASP A 145 -7.73 -0.46 16.35
C ASP A 145 -7.26 -1.21 15.11
N ILE A 146 -6.07 -1.80 15.19
CA ILE A 146 -5.55 -2.67 14.14
C ILE A 146 -5.26 -4.04 14.74
N ARG A 147 -6.03 -5.06 14.34
CA ARG A 147 -5.97 -6.42 14.91
C ARG A 147 -5.82 -7.48 13.83
N THR A 148 -4.81 -8.31 13.98
CA THR A 148 -4.49 -9.41 13.07
C THR A 148 -4.07 -10.66 13.86
N PRO A 149 -4.57 -11.86 13.52
CA PRO A 149 -5.56 -12.12 12.48
C PRO A 149 -6.98 -11.73 12.93
N VAL A 150 -7.79 -11.22 11.99
CA VAL A 150 -9.25 -11.10 12.09
C VAL A 150 -9.84 -11.38 10.71
N GLY A 151 -11.00 -12.04 10.63
CA GLY A 151 -11.60 -12.47 9.37
C GLY A 151 -12.09 -11.31 8.52
N SER A 152 -12.80 -10.35 9.12
CA SER A 152 -13.35 -9.17 8.44
C SER A 152 -13.16 -7.88 9.24
N CYS A 153 -12.84 -6.77 8.56
CA CYS A 153 -12.86 -5.45 9.18
C CYS A 153 -14.27 -5.05 9.67
N ALA A 154 -15.34 -5.58 9.08
CA ALA A 154 -16.72 -5.33 9.53
C ALA A 154 -16.96 -5.84 10.97
N SER A 155 -16.29 -6.93 11.37
CA SER A 155 -16.29 -7.44 12.74
C SER A 155 -15.66 -6.46 13.71
N LEU A 156 -14.55 -5.83 13.32
CA LEU A 156 -13.87 -4.82 14.13
C LEU A 156 -14.70 -3.54 14.27
N VAL A 157 -15.34 -3.08 13.19
CA VAL A 157 -16.28 -1.95 13.25
C VAL A 157 -17.39 -2.27 14.25
N THR A 158 -18.01 -3.45 14.13
CA THR A 158 -19.03 -3.90 15.08
C THR A 158 -18.52 -3.90 16.51
N ASP A 159 -17.36 -4.50 16.77
CA ASP A 159 -16.78 -4.64 18.10
C ASP A 159 -16.50 -3.28 18.76
N ASN A 160 -16.00 -2.30 18.00
CA ASN A 160 -15.74 -0.96 18.52
C ASN A 160 -17.03 -0.21 18.90
N PHE A 161 -18.11 -0.37 18.13
CA PHE A 161 -19.34 0.39 18.32
C PHE A 161 -20.45 -0.39 19.08
N LYS A 162 -20.31 -1.71 19.32
CA LYS A 162 -21.40 -2.55 19.89
C LYS A 162 -21.95 -2.04 21.22
N LYS A 163 -21.10 -1.47 22.07
CA LYS A 163 -21.50 -0.89 23.37
C LYS A 163 -22.40 0.33 23.19
N VAL A 164 -21.95 1.33 22.42
CA VAL A 164 -22.74 2.54 22.16
C VAL A 164 -24.00 2.23 21.36
N TRP A 165 -23.90 1.32 20.39
CA TRP A 165 -25.02 0.87 19.57
C TRP A 165 -26.13 0.31 20.48
N SER A 166 -25.80 -0.58 21.42
CA SER A 166 -26.78 -1.17 22.35
C SER A 166 -27.45 -0.16 23.30
N GLN A 167 -26.85 1.01 23.49
CA GLN A 167 -27.31 2.05 24.40
C GLN A 167 -28.01 3.20 23.67
N SER A 168 -27.97 3.20 22.34
CA SER A 168 -28.52 4.26 21.49
C SER A 168 -29.89 3.87 20.96
N GLU A 169 -30.80 4.84 20.88
CA GLU A 169 -32.04 4.69 20.14
C GLU A 169 -31.76 4.90 18.65
N ILE A 170 -31.71 3.80 17.89
CA ILE A 170 -31.52 3.80 16.44
C ILE A 170 -32.86 3.42 15.79
N GLU A 171 -33.30 4.19 14.78
CA GLU A 171 -34.49 3.86 13.99
C GLU A 171 -34.35 2.44 13.42
N ILE A 172 -35.35 1.57 13.62
CA ILE A 172 -35.26 0.13 13.31
C ILE A 172 -34.82 -0.16 11.86
N ASP A 173 -35.29 0.63 10.89
CA ASP A 173 -34.90 0.47 9.49
C ASP A 173 -33.46 0.90 9.23
N ILE A 174 -32.90 1.81 10.02
CA ILE A 174 -31.48 2.17 9.97
C ILE A 174 -30.64 1.06 10.61
N GLU A 175 -31.05 0.58 11.79
CA GLU A 175 -30.36 -0.51 12.50
C GLU A 175 -30.28 -1.76 11.63
N ARG A 176 -31.41 -2.18 11.03
CA ARG A 176 -31.47 -3.33 10.13
C ARG A 176 -30.57 -3.14 8.90
N SER A 177 -30.62 -1.98 8.23
CA SER A 177 -29.73 -1.71 7.09
C SER A 177 -28.25 -1.85 7.44
N ILE A 178 -27.82 -1.34 8.60
CA ILE A 178 -26.40 -1.40 9.01
C ILE A 178 -26.03 -2.83 9.41
N ALA A 179 -26.89 -3.52 10.16
CA ALA A 179 -26.66 -4.90 10.57
C ALA A 179 -26.58 -5.85 9.38
N ASP A 180 -27.52 -5.75 8.43
CA ASP A 180 -27.52 -6.55 7.19
C ASP A 180 -26.25 -6.33 6.39
N LEU A 181 -25.80 -5.07 6.27
CA LEU A 181 -24.61 -4.73 5.51
C LEU A 181 -23.33 -5.29 6.16
N LEU A 182 -23.20 -5.17 7.47
CA LEU A 182 -22.05 -5.70 8.21
C LEU A 182 -22.02 -7.23 8.22
N ILE A 183 -23.15 -7.92 8.44
CA ILE A 183 -23.21 -9.39 8.39
C ILE A 183 -22.76 -9.90 7.02
N GLN A 184 -23.25 -9.28 5.94
CA GLN A 184 -22.90 -9.70 4.58
C GLN A 184 -21.41 -9.56 4.28
N ALA A 185 -20.77 -8.49 4.77
CA ALA A 185 -19.31 -8.35 4.70
C ALA A 185 -18.60 -9.46 5.49
N ILE A 186 -19.02 -9.70 6.74
CA ILE A 186 -18.44 -10.75 7.61
C ILE A 186 -18.54 -12.12 6.95
N ILE A 187 -19.71 -12.53 6.44
CA ILE A 187 -19.88 -13.88 5.86
C ILE A 187 -19.10 -14.03 4.54
N ILE A 188 -18.97 -13.00 3.71
CA ILE A 188 -18.15 -13.08 2.50
C ILE A 188 -16.65 -13.18 2.85
N ASP A 189 -16.22 -12.40 3.84
CA ASP A 189 -14.84 -12.38 4.32
C ASP A 189 -14.48 -13.55 5.23
N THR A 190 -15.43 -14.37 5.65
CA THR A 190 -15.15 -15.54 6.50
C THR A 190 -15.59 -16.86 5.89
N ASN A 191 -16.10 -16.82 4.66
CA ASN A 191 -16.72 -17.99 4.00
C ASN A 191 -17.86 -18.55 4.87
N ASN A 192 -18.78 -17.68 5.26
CA ASN A 192 -19.91 -17.92 6.16
C ASN A 192 -19.48 -18.51 7.51
N LEU A 193 -18.47 -17.89 8.13
CA LEU A 193 -17.93 -18.30 9.44
C LEU A 193 -17.53 -19.79 9.48
N LYS A 194 -17.01 -20.31 8.36
CA LYS A 194 -16.66 -21.72 8.22
C LYS A 194 -15.70 -22.16 9.34
N GLU A 195 -16.06 -23.24 10.03
CA GLU A 195 -15.22 -23.84 11.06
C GLU A 195 -13.85 -24.25 10.50
N GLY A 196 -12.78 -23.93 11.23
CA GLY A 196 -11.40 -24.10 10.77
C GLY A 196 -11.01 -23.19 9.59
N GLY A 197 -11.86 -22.22 9.24
CA GLY A 197 -11.59 -21.20 8.24
C GLY A 197 -10.84 -19.99 8.81
N LYS A 198 -11.01 -18.84 8.16
CA LYS A 198 -10.34 -17.57 8.54
C LYS A 198 -11.04 -16.79 9.64
N ALA A 199 -12.27 -17.17 10.01
CA ALA A 199 -13.01 -16.54 11.11
C ALA A 199 -12.25 -16.66 12.43
N GLN A 200 -12.23 -15.57 13.19
CA GLN A 200 -11.66 -15.46 14.53
C GLN A 200 -12.78 -15.20 15.55
N PRO A 201 -12.54 -15.33 16.87
CA PRO A 201 -13.57 -15.13 17.89
C PRO A 201 -14.36 -13.81 17.75
N VAL A 202 -13.68 -12.71 17.40
CA VAL A 202 -14.34 -11.41 17.17
C VAL A 202 -15.33 -11.42 16.00
N ASP A 203 -15.11 -12.25 14.98
CA ASP A 203 -16.04 -12.39 13.85
C ASP A 203 -17.33 -13.12 14.28
N TYR A 204 -17.20 -14.15 15.10
CA TYR A 204 -18.33 -14.87 15.69
C TYR A 204 -19.12 -13.94 16.65
N GLU A 205 -18.44 -13.24 17.54
CA GLU A 205 -19.08 -12.30 18.48
C GLU A 205 -19.80 -11.14 17.75
N ALA A 206 -19.18 -10.58 16.71
CA ALA A 206 -19.80 -9.54 15.90
C ALA A 206 -21.04 -10.07 15.19
N TYR A 207 -20.96 -11.25 14.58
CA TYR A 207 -22.09 -11.89 13.92
C TYR A 207 -23.26 -12.15 14.88
N ASP A 208 -22.98 -12.72 16.06
CA ASP A 208 -23.99 -13.00 17.09
C ASP A 208 -24.64 -11.71 17.62
N PHE A 209 -23.87 -10.62 17.70
CA PHE A 209 -24.39 -9.30 18.06
C PHE A 209 -25.31 -8.72 16.97
N LEU A 210 -24.94 -8.86 15.70
CA LEU A 210 -25.64 -8.25 14.58
C LEU A 210 -26.88 -9.03 14.16
N LEU A 211 -26.85 -10.36 14.24
CA LEU A 211 -27.92 -11.22 13.74
C LEU A 211 -29.32 -10.84 14.28
N PRO A 212 -29.55 -10.69 15.60
CA PRO A 212 -30.86 -10.29 16.11
C PRO A 212 -31.28 -8.85 15.76
N ARG A 213 -30.37 -8.04 15.21
CA ARG A 213 -30.61 -6.68 14.72
C ARG A 213 -30.79 -6.62 13.20
N SER A 214 -30.58 -7.74 12.51
CA SER A 214 -30.61 -7.88 11.06
C SER A 214 -31.94 -8.47 10.57
N SER A 215 -32.26 -8.30 9.29
CA SER A 215 -33.36 -9.01 8.65
C SER A 215 -33.12 -10.52 8.54
N PHE A 216 -31.87 -10.96 8.59
CA PHE A 216 -31.52 -12.38 8.56
C PHE A 216 -31.82 -13.11 9.88
N GLY A 217 -32.08 -12.35 10.96
CA GLY A 217 -32.44 -12.88 12.27
C GLY A 217 -33.94 -13.02 12.53
N ASP A 218 -34.82 -12.57 11.62
CA ASP A 218 -36.28 -12.57 11.85
C ASP A 218 -36.84 -14.00 12.06
N ASP A 219 -36.24 -15.00 11.40
CA ASP A 219 -36.61 -16.43 11.54
C ASP A 219 -35.94 -17.13 12.75
N ALA A 220 -35.10 -16.43 13.52
CA ALA A 220 -34.36 -17.02 14.64
C ALA A 220 -35.22 -17.30 15.89
N THR A 221 -36.52 -17.00 15.85
CA THR A 221 -37.48 -17.18 16.97
C THR A 221 -37.76 -18.63 17.38
N SER A 222 -37.13 -19.63 16.73
CA SER A 222 -37.30 -21.06 17.06
C SER A 222 -36.01 -21.87 17.26
N MET A 223 -34.80 -21.28 17.21
CA MET A 223 -33.56 -22.05 17.30
C MET A 223 -32.64 -21.57 18.43
N THR A 224 -32.19 -22.51 19.26
CA THR A 224 -31.23 -22.26 20.34
C THR A 224 -29.88 -21.85 19.76
N VAL A 225 -29.40 -20.69 20.21
CA VAL A 225 -28.15 -20.04 19.78
C VAL A 225 -26.95 -20.81 20.35
N SER A 226 -26.51 -21.84 19.64
CA SER A 226 -25.09 -22.20 19.53
C SER A 226 -24.94 -23.21 18.39
N THR A 227 -23.93 -23.04 17.55
CA THR A 227 -23.58 -23.88 16.38
C THR A 227 -24.52 -23.85 15.16
N ALA A 228 -25.77 -23.38 15.27
CA ALA A 228 -26.71 -23.33 14.14
C ALA A 228 -26.80 -21.97 13.40
N SER A 229 -26.06 -20.94 13.83
CA SER A 229 -26.32 -19.55 13.41
C SER A 229 -25.97 -19.25 11.95
N ASN A 230 -24.86 -19.81 11.43
CA ASN A 230 -24.46 -19.58 10.04
C ASN A 230 -25.40 -20.23 9.01
N THR A 231 -26.30 -21.13 9.43
CA THR A 231 -27.31 -21.71 8.53
C THR A 231 -28.32 -20.67 8.08
N LEU A 232 -28.65 -19.68 8.93
CA LEU A 232 -29.57 -18.59 8.62
C LEU A 232 -29.03 -17.69 7.50
N THR A 233 -27.72 -17.52 7.44
CA THR A 233 -27.06 -16.72 6.38
C THR A 233 -26.49 -17.56 5.24
N ALA A 234 -26.69 -18.88 5.24
CA ALA A 234 -26.14 -19.75 4.20
C ALA A 234 -26.66 -19.41 2.79
N GLY A 235 -27.97 -19.16 2.65
CA GLY A 235 -28.56 -18.73 1.38
C GLY A 235 -28.03 -17.38 0.91
N VAL A 236 -27.91 -16.42 1.84
CA VAL A 236 -27.38 -15.08 1.56
C VAL A 236 -25.91 -15.16 1.13
N PHE A 237 -25.10 -15.94 1.85
CA PHE A 237 -23.71 -16.18 1.52
C PHE A 237 -23.55 -16.80 0.13
N ASN A 238 -24.34 -17.83 -0.20
CA ASN A 238 -24.27 -18.49 -1.51
C ASN A 238 -24.57 -17.48 -2.63
N ASN A 239 -25.65 -16.70 -2.52
CA ASN A 239 -26.01 -15.70 -3.52
C ASN A 239 -24.91 -14.62 -3.69
N LEU A 240 -24.34 -14.14 -2.58
CA LEU A 240 -23.24 -13.17 -2.62
C LEU A 240 -21.96 -13.77 -3.21
N SER A 241 -21.62 -15.01 -2.85
CA SER A 241 -20.45 -15.73 -3.36
C SER A 241 -20.58 -16.01 -4.85
N ASP A 242 -21.75 -16.46 -5.31
CA ASP A 242 -22.05 -16.69 -6.72
C ASP A 242 -21.95 -15.37 -7.50
N SER A 243 -22.55 -14.30 -6.98
CA SER A 243 -22.46 -12.96 -7.57
C SER A 243 -21.01 -12.46 -7.65
N LYS A 244 -20.20 -12.64 -6.60
CA LYS A 244 -18.78 -12.24 -6.56
C LYS A 244 -17.92 -12.98 -7.59
N ASN A 245 -18.26 -14.24 -7.86
CA ASN A 245 -17.53 -15.09 -8.78
C ASN A 245 -18.04 -14.99 -10.22
N ASP A 246 -19.25 -14.45 -10.45
CA ASP A 246 -19.75 -14.16 -11.79
C ASP A 246 -19.07 -12.93 -12.37
N VAL A 247 -18.13 -13.19 -13.27
CA VAL A 247 -17.40 -12.17 -14.03
C VAL A 247 -17.58 -12.33 -15.54
N SER A 248 -18.56 -13.13 -15.95
CA SER A 248 -18.82 -13.44 -17.37
C SER A 248 -19.09 -12.19 -18.21
N ALA A 249 -19.67 -11.16 -17.61
CA ALA A 249 -20.00 -9.90 -18.27
C ALA A 249 -18.84 -8.87 -18.29
N LEU A 250 -17.70 -9.16 -17.65
CA LEU A 250 -16.58 -8.22 -17.54
C LEU A 250 -15.56 -8.41 -18.66
N ASN A 251 -15.12 -7.31 -19.28
CA ASN A 251 -13.98 -7.34 -20.21
C ASN A 251 -12.62 -7.32 -19.47
N THR A 252 -11.51 -7.47 -20.21
CA THR A 252 -10.14 -7.49 -19.65
C THR A 252 -9.81 -6.28 -18.78
N THR A 253 -10.09 -5.05 -19.24
CA THR A 253 -9.85 -3.83 -18.43
C THR A 253 -10.68 -3.85 -17.14
N GLN A 254 -11.95 -4.26 -17.22
CA GLN A 254 -12.84 -4.35 -16.05
C GLN A 254 -12.39 -5.41 -15.05
N LEU A 255 -11.95 -6.58 -15.53
CA LEU A 255 -11.37 -7.64 -14.69
C LEU A 255 -10.12 -7.17 -13.96
N LEU A 256 -9.24 -6.44 -14.65
CA LEU A 256 -8.04 -5.86 -14.05
C LEU A 256 -8.39 -4.84 -12.95
N LYS A 257 -9.33 -3.93 -13.22
CA LYS A 257 -9.74 -2.86 -12.29
C LYS A 257 -10.46 -3.38 -11.04
N ARG A 258 -11.20 -4.48 -11.16
CA ARG A 258 -12.13 -4.97 -10.13
C ARG A 258 -11.49 -5.15 -8.74
N ASP A 259 -10.32 -5.78 -8.68
CA ASP A 259 -9.54 -5.95 -7.45
C ASP A 259 -8.08 -5.55 -7.72
N TYR A 260 -7.92 -4.27 -8.01
CA TYR A 260 -6.65 -3.64 -8.34
C TYR A 260 -6.08 -2.86 -7.16
N LYS A 261 -4.77 -2.94 -6.96
CA LYS A 261 -4.02 -2.03 -6.08
C LYS A 261 -2.83 -1.47 -6.84
N ARG A 262 -2.67 -0.14 -6.80
CA ARG A 262 -1.46 0.54 -7.25
C ARG A 262 -0.60 0.83 -6.02
N VAL A 263 0.64 0.37 -6.04
CA VAL A 263 1.59 0.54 -4.95
C VAL A 263 2.89 1.11 -5.49
N TYR A 264 3.61 1.82 -4.63
CA TYR A 264 4.90 2.40 -4.97
C TYR A 264 6.01 1.75 -4.16
N THR A 265 7.11 1.41 -4.83
CA THR A 265 8.34 1.05 -4.13
C THR A 265 8.95 2.29 -3.46
N ASN A 266 9.89 2.08 -2.53
CA ASN A 266 10.55 3.19 -1.82
C ASN A 266 11.33 4.13 -2.76
N ASP A 267 11.77 3.61 -3.91
CA ASP A 267 12.46 4.32 -4.98
C ASP A 267 11.51 4.88 -6.06
N GLY A 268 10.20 4.77 -5.85
CA GLY A 268 9.18 5.42 -6.69
C GLY A 268 8.84 4.67 -7.98
N LEU A 269 9.06 3.35 -8.03
CA LEU A 269 8.50 2.51 -9.10
C LEU A 269 7.01 2.33 -8.87
N SER A 270 6.24 2.51 -9.94
CA SER A 270 4.80 2.27 -9.93
C SER A 270 4.50 0.81 -10.24
N VAL A 271 3.86 0.11 -9.31
CA VAL A 271 3.53 -1.32 -9.44
C VAL A 271 2.03 -1.52 -9.32
N GLY A 272 1.41 -2.01 -10.38
CA GLY A 272 0.00 -2.40 -10.41
C GLY A 272 -0.18 -3.88 -10.07
N LEU A 273 -1.15 -4.20 -9.23
CA LEU A 273 -1.42 -5.56 -8.76
C LEU A 273 -2.91 -5.89 -8.85
N ALA A 274 -3.27 -6.65 -9.87
CA ALA A 274 -4.64 -7.13 -10.08
C ALA A 274 -4.85 -8.53 -9.51
N SER A 275 -6.06 -8.81 -9.02
CA SER A 275 -6.51 -10.14 -8.61
C SER A 275 -7.77 -10.54 -9.35
N VAL A 276 -7.72 -11.65 -10.09
CA VAL A 276 -8.77 -12.07 -11.05
C VAL A 276 -9.28 -13.48 -10.71
N PRO A 277 -10.60 -13.74 -10.72
CA PRO A 277 -11.18 -15.00 -10.25
C PRO A 277 -11.28 -16.07 -11.36
N LEU A 278 -10.46 -15.95 -12.42
CA LEU A 278 -10.47 -16.80 -13.61
C LEU A 278 -9.05 -17.29 -13.90
N SER A 279 -8.90 -18.49 -14.44
CA SER A 279 -7.62 -18.88 -15.05
C SER A 279 -7.31 -17.99 -16.25
N LEU A 280 -6.03 -17.81 -16.57
CA LEU A 280 -5.58 -17.07 -17.75
C LEU A 280 -6.19 -17.63 -19.04
N ASP A 281 -6.26 -18.96 -19.20
CA ASP A 281 -6.80 -19.60 -20.40
C ASP A 281 -8.29 -19.24 -20.60
N THR A 282 -9.13 -19.50 -19.58
CA THR A 282 -10.55 -19.11 -19.58
C THR A 282 -10.75 -17.61 -19.79
N TRP A 283 -9.94 -16.75 -19.18
CA TRP A 283 -10.04 -15.30 -19.41
C TRP A 283 -9.79 -14.96 -20.86
N ILE A 284 -8.69 -15.45 -21.44
CA ILE A 284 -8.34 -15.17 -22.83
C ILE A 284 -9.45 -15.65 -23.77
N GLU A 285 -9.98 -16.84 -23.56
CA GLU A 285 -11.04 -17.44 -24.39
C GLU A 285 -12.40 -16.75 -24.22
N GLU A 286 -12.86 -16.55 -22.98
CA GLU A 286 -14.26 -16.15 -22.71
C GLU A 286 -14.44 -14.63 -22.57
N ASN A 287 -13.46 -13.92 -22.02
CA ASN A 287 -13.60 -12.48 -21.68
C ASN A 287 -12.80 -11.56 -22.60
N ALA A 288 -11.61 -11.98 -23.07
CA ALA A 288 -10.84 -11.21 -24.05
C ALA A 288 -11.25 -11.56 -25.50
N GLY A 289 -11.67 -12.80 -25.74
CA GLY A 289 -12.07 -13.32 -27.05
C GLY A 289 -10.90 -13.89 -27.86
N ASP A 290 -9.71 -13.30 -27.75
CA ASP A 290 -8.46 -13.85 -28.29
C ASP A 290 -7.20 -13.30 -27.59
N MET A 291 -6.05 -13.93 -27.86
CA MET A 291 -4.75 -13.57 -27.28
C MET A 291 -4.30 -12.16 -27.66
N ALA A 292 -4.51 -11.72 -28.90
CA ALA A 292 -4.04 -10.41 -29.37
C ALA A 292 -4.83 -9.27 -28.70
N ILE A 293 -6.14 -9.45 -28.48
CA ILE A 293 -6.97 -8.53 -27.70
C ILE A 293 -6.52 -8.52 -26.25
N PHE A 294 -6.27 -9.68 -25.65
CA PHE A 294 -5.76 -9.77 -24.28
C PHE A 294 -4.47 -8.95 -24.11
N GLU A 295 -3.46 -9.18 -24.94
CA GLU A 295 -2.19 -8.46 -24.89
C GLU A 295 -2.34 -6.95 -25.09
N LYS A 296 -3.17 -6.54 -26.05
CA LYS A 296 -3.45 -5.13 -26.31
C LYS A 296 -4.09 -4.45 -25.11
N GLU A 297 -5.01 -5.12 -24.43
CA GLU A 297 -5.66 -4.58 -23.23
C GLU A 297 -4.70 -4.55 -22.03
N ILE A 298 -3.77 -5.51 -21.89
CA ILE A 298 -2.68 -5.45 -20.90
C ILE A 298 -1.78 -4.22 -21.16
N GLN A 299 -1.37 -3.98 -22.40
CA GLN A 299 -0.55 -2.82 -22.78
C GLN A 299 -1.28 -1.50 -22.52
N LYS A 300 -2.57 -1.44 -22.85
CA LYS A 300 -3.41 -0.27 -22.58
C LYS A 300 -3.52 0.00 -21.09
N PHE A 301 -3.81 -1.02 -20.29
CA PHE A 301 -3.96 -0.89 -18.84
C PHE A 301 -2.65 -0.48 -18.15
N THR A 302 -1.49 -0.95 -18.62
CA THR A 302 -0.20 -0.51 -18.08
C THR A 302 0.18 0.91 -18.49
N SER A 303 -0.35 1.41 -19.60
CA SER A 303 -0.17 2.80 -20.02
C SER A 303 -1.09 3.75 -19.23
N ASP A 304 -2.31 3.31 -18.96
CA ASP A 304 -3.33 4.04 -18.21
C ASP A 304 -4.24 3.06 -17.44
N ASP A 305 -4.06 3.01 -16.12
CA ASP A 305 -4.87 2.20 -15.21
C ASP A 305 -6.15 2.91 -14.75
N GLY A 306 -6.39 4.13 -15.22
CA GLY A 306 -7.50 5.00 -14.83
C GLY A 306 -7.35 5.63 -13.44
N LYS A 307 -6.13 5.69 -12.88
CA LYS A 307 -5.85 6.39 -11.62
C LYS A 307 -5.30 7.80 -11.82
N ASP A 308 -5.04 8.23 -13.06
CA ASP A 308 -4.41 9.51 -13.40
C ASP A 308 -3.02 9.73 -12.76
N GLU A 309 -2.32 8.63 -12.41
CA GLU A 309 -0.99 8.65 -11.78
C GLU A 309 0.15 8.28 -12.77
N GLY A 310 -0.15 8.26 -14.07
CA GLY A 310 0.79 7.90 -15.14
C GLY A 310 0.97 6.39 -15.35
N PRO A 311 1.85 5.96 -16.26
CA PRO A 311 2.03 4.55 -16.61
C PRO A 311 2.63 3.73 -15.46
N LEU A 312 2.38 2.42 -15.49
CA LEU A 312 2.97 1.46 -14.57
C LEU A 312 4.40 1.10 -14.98
N ASP A 313 5.27 0.89 -14.00
CA ASP A 313 6.59 0.30 -14.21
C ASP A 313 6.50 -1.24 -14.22
N LEU A 314 5.51 -1.83 -13.55
CA LEU A 314 5.25 -3.27 -13.55
C LEU A 314 3.78 -3.57 -13.29
N LEU A 315 3.23 -4.57 -13.98
CA LEU A 315 1.92 -5.15 -13.70
C LEU A 315 2.08 -6.60 -13.25
N GLY A 316 1.55 -6.92 -12.08
CA GLY A 316 1.38 -8.28 -11.59
C GLY A 316 -0.10 -8.67 -11.55
N ILE A 317 -0.45 -9.78 -12.18
CA ILE A 317 -1.81 -10.31 -12.24
C ILE A 317 -1.84 -11.66 -11.55
N GLY A 318 -2.44 -11.73 -10.36
CA GLY A 318 -2.67 -12.97 -9.65
C GLY A 318 -4.04 -13.54 -9.98
N THR A 319 -4.12 -14.77 -10.48
CA THR A 319 -5.40 -15.46 -10.66
C THR A 319 -5.72 -16.42 -9.52
N SER A 320 -7.00 -16.66 -9.26
CA SER A 320 -7.48 -17.59 -8.24
C SER A 320 -8.81 -18.19 -8.65
N TYR A 321 -8.85 -19.50 -8.92
CA TYR A 321 -10.04 -20.14 -9.48
C TYR A 321 -10.16 -21.59 -9.00
N HIS A 322 -11.34 -22.17 -9.19
CA HIS A 322 -11.57 -23.61 -9.02
C HIS A 322 -11.49 -24.32 -10.37
N ASP A 323 -10.60 -25.29 -10.46
CA ASP A 323 -10.38 -26.11 -11.65
C ASP A 323 -11.49 -27.15 -11.80
N LYS A 324 -12.45 -26.86 -12.67
CA LYS A 324 -13.59 -27.74 -13.00
C LYS A 324 -13.15 -29.06 -13.61
N ASN A 325 -11.98 -29.10 -14.23
CA ASN A 325 -11.42 -30.29 -14.88
C ASN A 325 -10.59 -31.16 -13.91
N SER A 326 -10.39 -30.71 -12.68
CA SER A 326 -9.70 -31.51 -11.67
C SER A 326 -10.51 -32.75 -11.30
N LYS A 327 -9.83 -33.83 -10.85
CA LYS A 327 -10.50 -35.08 -10.42
C LYS A 327 -11.56 -34.88 -9.34
N SER A 328 -11.41 -33.83 -8.51
CA SER A 328 -12.35 -33.45 -7.46
C SER A 328 -13.37 -32.39 -7.91
N GLY A 329 -13.33 -31.94 -9.16
CA GLY A 329 -14.19 -30.88 -9.73
C GLY A 329 -13.98 -29.47 -9.17
N HIS A 330 -13.31 -29.33 -8.02
CA HIS A 330 -13.22 -28.08 -7.27
C HIS A 330 -11.82 -27.78 -6.72
N LYS A 331 -10.75 -28.30 -7.33
CA LYS A 331 -9.41 -28.00 -6.82
C LYS A 331 -9.07 -26.52 -7.02
N HIS A 332 -8.77 -25.83 -5.92
CA HIS A 332 -8.33 -24.44 -5.95
C HIS A 332 -6.95 -24.32 -6.62
N ARG A 333 -6.80 -23.34 -7.50
CA ARG A 333 -5.60 -23.05 -8.29
C ARG A 333 -5.28 -21.57 -8.28
N ARG A 334 -4.01 -21.25 -8.53
CA ARG A 334 -3.52 -19.90 -8.73
C ARG A 334 -2.52 -19.84 -9.87
N GLU A 335 -2.52 -18.73 -10.58
CA GLU A 335 -1.51 -18.38 -11.58
C GLU A 335 -1.00 -16.96 -11.29
N LEU A 336 0.16 -16.63 -11.83
CA LEU A 336 0.74 -15.29 -11.74
C LEU A 336 1.26 -14.89 -13.13
N LEU A 337 0.81 -13.76 -13.65
CA LEU A 337 1.39 -13.13 -14.83
C LEU A 337 2.11 -11.85 -14.41
N LEU A 338 3.34 -11.66 -14.89
CA LEU A 338 4.10 -10.44 -14.73
C LEU A 338 4.34 -9.82 -16.09
N HIS A 339 4.14 -8.51 -16.19
CA HIS A 339 4.42 -7.72 -17.38
C HIS A 339 5.19 -6.45 -16.99
N VAL A 340 6.31 -6.20 -17.66
CA VAL A 340 7.03 -4.92 -17.60
C VAL A 340 6.82 -4.21 -18.95
N PRO A 341 6.10 -3.08 -18.99
CA PRO A 341 5.90 -2.35 -20.25
C PRO A 341 7.22 -1.76 -20.74
N MET A 342 7.39 -1.63 -22.06
CA MET A 342 8.65 -1.12 -22.65
C MET A 342 9.00 0.31 -22.21
N SER A 343 8.00 1.11 -21.79
CA SER A 343 8.18 2.45 -21.24
C SER A 343 8.66 2.47 -19.78
N SER A 344 8.70 1.31 -19.13
CA SER A 344 9.07 1.16 -17.71
C SER A 344 10.54 1.50 -17.45
N LYS A 345 10.81 2.01 -16.25
CA LYS A 345 12.17 2.13 -15.71
C LYS A 345 12.85 0.76 -15.50
N LEU A 346 12.08 -0.31 -15.53
CA LEU A 346 12.55 -1.70 -15.42
C LEU A 346 12.84 -2.37 -16.78
N ALA A 347 12.69 -1.63 -17.90
CA ALA A 347 13.06 -2.15 -19.21
C ALA A 347 14.53 -2.60 -19.23
N GLY A 348 14.77 -3.83 -19.72
CA GLY A 348 16.11 -4.43 -19.77
C GLY A 348 16.60 -5.08 -18.47
N VAL A 349 15.86 -5.00 -17.36
CA VAL A 349 16.15 -5.75 -16.11
C VAL A 349 15.13 -6.84 -15.79
N PHE A 350 14.17 -7.09 -16.69
CA PHE A 350 13.12 -8.10 -16.53
C PHE A 350 13.66 -9.50 -16.22
N GLY A 351 14.76 -9.91 -16.87
CA GLY A 351 15.41 -11.20 -16.61
C GLY A 351 15.85 -11.38 -15.14
N LYS A 352 16.46 -10.34 -14.55
CA LYS A 352 16.89 -10.37 -13.14
C LYS A 352 15.70 -10.38 -12.18
N LEU A 353 14.67 -9.58 -12.47
CA LEU A 353 13.41 -9.58 -11.71
C LEU A 353 12.75 -10.97 -11.72
N ARG A 354 12.74 -11.61 -12.89
CA ARG A 354 12.22 -12.96 -13.10
C ARG A 354 13.00 -14.01 -12.29
N GLU A 355 14.33 -13.98 -12.33
CA GLU A 355 15.17 -14.87 -11.51
C GLU A 355 14.85 -14.70 -10.02
N GLY A 356 14.72 -13.45 -9.57
CA GLY A 356 14.33 -13.13 -8.21
C GLY A 356 13.00 -13.78 -7.83
N ILE A 357 11.94 -13.57 -8.61
CA ILE A 357 10.60 -14.04 -8.21
C ILE A 357 10.48 -15.56 -8.31
N GLU A 358 11.16 -16.19 -9.27
CA GLU A 358 11.22 -17.64 -9.41
C GLU A 358 11.97 -18.31 -8.25
N SER A 359 12.95 -17.62 -7.64
CA SER A 359 13.65 -18.08 -6.44
C SER A 359 12.81 -18.04 -5.16
N ASN A 360 11.62 -17.42 -5.19
CA ASN A 360 10.76 -17.32 -4.02
C ASN A 360 10.15 -18.69 -3.63
N GLU A 361 10.66 -19.27 -2.54
CA GLU A 361 10.24 -20.58 -2.04
C GLU A 361 8.78 -20.65 -1.56
N ILE A 362 8.16 -19.51 -1.24
CA ILE A 362 6.76 -19.44 -0.83
C ILE A 362 5.85 -19.60 -2.05
N LEU A 363 6.12 -18.90 -3.15
CA LEU A 363 5.24 -18.90 -4.32
C LEU A 363 5.32 -20.22 -5.11
N LYS A 364 6.49 -20.86 -5.15
CA LYS A 364 6.72 -22.13 -5.86
C LYS A 364 6.23 -22.05 -7.32
N LEU A 365 6.68 -21.02 -8.02
CA LEU A 365 6.26 -20.73 -9.40
C LEU A 365 6.82 -21.78 -10.35
N LYS A 366 6.02 -22.15 -11.35
CA LYS A 366 6.44 -22.93 -12.52
C LYS A 366 5.97 -22.20 -13.75
N VAL A 367 6.87 -21.93 -14.69
CA VAL A 367 6.53 -21.28 -15.96
C VAL A 367 5.36 -22.01 -16.61
N LYS A 368 4.31 -21.25 -16.93
CA LYS A 368 3.16 -21.70 -17.71
C LYS A 368 3.49 -21.40 -19.16
N ASP A 369 3.32 -22.40 -20.02
CA ASP A 369 3.42 -22.19 -21.45
C ASP A 369 2.15 -21.46 -21.91
N LEU A 370 2.29 -20.14 -22.05
CA LEU A 370 1.28 -19.25 -22.57
C LEU A 370 1.96 -18.49 -23.71
N HIS A 371 1.57 -18.77 -24.95
CA HIS A 371 2.18 -18.20 -26.15
C HIS A 371 1.84 -16.71 -26.28
N LEU A 372 2.58 -15.88 -25.53
CA LEU A 372 2.48 -14.43 -25.53
C LEU A 372 3.56 -13.85 -26.46
N ASP A 373 3.16 -12.99 -27.38
CA ASP A 373 4.05 -12.13 -28.19
C ASP A 373 4.44 -10.84 -27.44
N LEU A 374 3.82 -10.60 -26.28
CA LEU A 374 4.12 -9.46 -25.42
C LEU A 374 5.53 -9.57 -24.80
N ALA A 375 6.44 -8.68 -25.21
CA ALA A 375 7.79 -8.58 -24.66
C ALA A 375 7.78 -8.37 -23.12
N ASP A 376 8.84 -8.82 -22.45
CA ASP A 376 9.02 -8.72 -21.00
C ASP A 376 7.79 -9.14 -20.19
N THR A 377 7.21 -10.29 -20.60
CA THR A 377 6.04 -10.90 -19.97
C THR A 377 6.30 -12.37 -19.68
N VAL A 378 5.78 -12.85 -18.55
CA VAL A 378 5.86 -14.27 -18.17
C VAL A 378 4.62 -14.67 -17.37
N ALA A 379 4.12 -15.87 -17.65
CA ALA A 379 3.03 -16.48 -16.90
C ALA A 379 3.53 -17.70 -16.11
N TYR A 380 2.93 -17.93 -14.95
CA TYR A 380 3.28 -19.00 -14.04
C TYR A 380 2.05 -19.73 -13.53
N THR A 381 2.14 -21.05 -13.41
CA THR A 381 1.33 -21.77 -12.41
C THR A 381 1.97 -21.58 -11.04
N GLN A 382 1.17 -21.16 -10.06
CA GLN A 382 1.63 -21.01 -8.68
C GLN A 382 1.28 -22.28 -7.89
N LYS A 383 2.28 -23.08 -7.52
CA LYS A 383 2.02 -24.38 -6.87
C LYS A 383 1.54 -24.23 -5.43
N ASN A 384 1.93 -23.16 -4.74
CA ASN A 384 1.37 -22.84 -3.43
C ASN A 384 0.06 -22.05 -3.59
N SER A 385 -1.08 -22.72 -3.55
CA SER A 385 -2.41 -22.08 -3.69
C SER A 385 -2.80 -21.22 -2.50
N ASP A 386 -2.12 -21.33 -1.35
CA ASP A 386 -2.43 -20.55 -0.15
C ASP A 386 -1.74 -19.17 -0.15
N ALA A 387 -0.70 -19.00 -0.98
CA ALA A 387 -0.06 -17.71 -1.16
C ALA A 387 -0.93 -16.77 -2.01
N THR A 388 -1.36 -15.66 -1.42
CA THR A 388 -2.22 -14.64 -2.03
C THR A 388 -1.39 -13.41 -2.45
N ARG A 389 -2.07 -12.34 -2.88
CA ARG A 389 -1.45 -11.00 -3.08
C ARG A 389 -0.65 -10.55 -1.87
N LYS A 390 -1.06 -10.91 -0.64
CA LYS A 390 -0.32 -10.58 0.59
C LYS A 390 1.09 -11.18 0.61
N GLN A 391 1.35 -12.27 -0.10
CA GLN A 391 2.64 -12.95 -0.16
C GLN A 391 3.45 -12.58 -1.41
N TYR A 392 2.84 -12.50 -2.60
CA TYR A 392 3.59 -12.18 -3.81
C TYR A 392 3.89 -10.67 -3.96
N MET A 393 3.04 -9.79 -3.43
CA MET A 393 3.27 -8.34 -3.50
C MET A 393 4.58 -7.93 -2.81
N PRO A 394 4.88 -8.30 -1.54
CA PRO A 394 6.16 -7.98 -0.93
C PRO A 394 7.35 -8.52 -1.72
N ALA A 395 7.23 -9.72 -2.31
CA ALA A 395 8.29 -10.30 -3.14
C ALA A 395 8.59 -9.41 -4.36
N ILE A 396 7.55 -9.06 -5.13
CA ILE A 396 7.67 -8.17 -6.30
C ILE A 396 8.26 -6.81 -5.91
N LEU A 397 7.75 -6.18 -4.85
CA LEU A 397 8.20 -4.86 -4.38
C LEU A 397 9.67 -4.87 -3.94
N SER A 398 10.09 -5.93 -3.24
CA SER A 398 11.47 -6.07 -2.77
C SER A 398 12.46 -6.18 -3.92
N MET A 399 12.11 -6.93 -4.97
CA MET A 399 12.98 -7.19 -6.12
C MET A 399 13.05 -5.99 -7.06
N GLY A 400 11.92 -5.31 -7.32
CA GLY A 400 11.90 -4.06 -8.09
C GLY A 400 12.86 -3.02 -7.51
N SER A 401 12.85 -2.85 -6.19
CA SER A 401 13.74 -1.93 -5.46
C SER A 401 15.23 -2.32 -5.57
N GLN A 402 15.54 -3.62 -5.47
CA GLN A 402 16.92 -4.13 -5.56
C GLN A 402 17.50 -3.94 -6.97
N HIS A 403 16.71 -4.18 -8.01
CA HIS A 403 17.18 -4.11 -9.38
C HIS A 403 17.34 -2.67 -9.88
N MET A 404 16.52 -1.72 -9.43
CA MET A 404 16.77 -0.29 -9.63
C MET A 404 18.06 0.19 -8.97
N ALA A 405 18.32 -0.25 -7.73
CA ALA A 405 19.59 0.06 -7.07
C ALA A 405 20.77 -0.50 -7.87
N SER A 406 20.67 -1.74 -8.36
CA SER A 406 21.69 -2.38 -9.18
C SER A 406 21.86 -1.68 -10.54
N SER A 407 20.78 -1.31 -11.23
CA SER A 407 20.85 -0.67 -12.56
C SER A 407 21.41 0.75 -12.46
N ILE A 408 21.08 1.50 -11.40
CA ILE A 408 21.72 2.77 -11.08
C ILE A 408 23.22 2.56 -10.85
N LEU A 409 23.63 1.57 -10.05
CA LEU A 409 25.04 1.23 -9.82
C LEU A 409 25.78 0.83 -11.11
N GLU A 410 25.13 0.07 -11.99
CA GLU A 410 25.68 -0.46 -13.24
C GLU A 410 25.80 0.65 -14.30
N ALA A 411 24.78 1.50 -14.45
CA ALA A 411 24.82 2.71 -15.28
C ALA A 411 25.87 3.73 -14.79
N HIS A 412 26.21 3.73 -13.51
CA HIS A 412 27.31 4.53 -12.95
C HIS A 412 28.69 3.90 -13.17
N LYS A 413 28.79 2.56 -13.27
CA LYS A 413 30.05 1.88 -13.65
C LYS A 413 30.44 2.19 -15.09
N GLU A 414 29.47 2.33 -16.00
CA GLU A 414 29.74 2.61 -17.42
C GLU A 414 29.99 4.09 -17.73
N ARG A 415 29.61 5.02 -16.85
CA ARG A 415 29.82 6.46 -17.05
C ARG A 415 30.85 7.03 -16.09
N LYS A 416 32.10 7.15 -16.55
CA LYS A 416 33.08 8.08 -15.95
C LYS A 416 32.51 9.51 -16.02
N ALA A 417 32.00 10.00 -14.88
CA ALA A 417 31.67 11.39 -14.51
C ALA A 417 30.18 11.84 -14.55
N LYS A 418 29.61 12.14 -13.36
CA LYS A 418 29.31 13.53 -12.88
C LYS A 418 28.65 13.58 -11.47
N LYS A 419 29.50 13.61 -10.44
CA LYS A 419 29.62 14.60 -9.33
C LYS A 419 28.43 15.14 -8.50
N VAL A 420 27.17 14.72 -8.66
CA VAL A 420 26.06 15.08 -7.73
C VAL A 420 25.16 13.89 -7.34
N SER A 421 24.99 12.90 -8.21
CA SER A 421 24.14 11.72 -7.93
C SER A 421 24.75 10.74 -6.91
N SER A 422 26.08 10.71 -6.76
CA SER A 422 26.78 9.77 -5.89
C SER A 422 26.38 9.88 -4.41
N LEU A 423 25.91 11.05 -3.95
CA LEU A 423 25.47 11.26 -2.57
C LEU A 423 24.08 10.71 -2.27
N TYR A 424 23.12 10.84 -3.20
CA TYR A 424 21.79 10.25 -3.05
C TYR A 424 21.86 8.73 -3.15
N THR A 425 22.70 8.22 -4.05
CA THR A 425 22.98 6.78 -4.17
C THR A 425 23.61 6.22 -2.89
N LEU A 426 24.56 6.94 -2.29
CA LEU A 426 25.19 6.55 -1.03
C LEU A 426 24.19 6.61 0.14
N HIS A 427 23.34 7.63 0.20
CA HIS A 427 22.27 7.72 1.21
C HIS A 427 21.27 6.57 1.08
N ALA A 428 20.85 6.22 -0.13
CA ALA A 428 19.94 5.11 -0.40
C ALA A 428 20.56 3.75 -0.03
N LEU A 429 21.84 3.52 -0.35
CA LEU A 429 22.58 2.31 0.04
C LEU A 429 22.70 2.15 1.55
N VAL A 430 22.97 3.24 2.27
CA VAL A 430 23.06 3.24 3.74
C VAL A 430 21.69 2.99 4.38
N GLN A 431 20.61 3.58 3.84
CA GLN A 431 19.23 3.33 4.29
C GLN A 431 18.79 1.87 4.02
N GLN A 432 19.15 1.31 2.87
CA GLN A 432 18.90 -0.10 2.55
C GLN A 432 19.70 -1.04 3.48
N GLY A 433 20.96 -0.72 3.76
CA GLY A 433 21.79 -1.44 4.73
C GLY A 433 21.21 -1.39 6.15
N HIS A 434 20.62 -0.26 6.56
CA HIS A 434 19.95 -0.10 7.85
C HIS A 434 18.66 -0.92 7.96
N ARG A 435 17.87 -1.06 6.88
CA ARG A 435 16.58 -1.77 6.87
C ARG A 435 16.71 -3.29 6.69
N ALA A 436 17.79 -3.76 6.06
CA ALA A 436 18.08 -5.19 5.94
C ALA A 436 18.44 -5.88 7.28
N ILE A 437 18.55 -5.11 8.36
CA ILE A 437 18.91 -5.60 9.70
C ILE A 437 17.69 -6.26 10.36
N ARG A 438 17.59 -7.59 10.25
CA ARG A 438 17.10 -8.40 11.38
C ARG A 438 18.28 -8.67 12.31
N LYS A 439 18.03 -8.63 13.63
CA LYS A 439 19.03 -8.69 14.73
C LYS A 439 20.03 -9.88 14.70
N GLY A 440 19.89 -10.86 13.80
CA GLY A 440 20.61 -12.14 13.85
C GLY A 440 21.82 -12.32 12.92
N SER A 441 22.11 -11.44 11.95
CA SER A 441 23.10 -11.72 10.89
C SER A 441 24.32 -10.79 10.85
N ARG A 442 24.69 -10.16 11.97
CA ARG A 442 25.85 -9.25 12.02
C ARG A 442 27.22 -9.93 11.90
N GLU A 443 27.28 -11.26 11.90
CA GLU A 443 28.54 -12.03 11.89
C GLU A 443 28.82 -12.78 10.58
N SER A 444 27.93 -12.71 9.57
CA SER A 444 28.16 -13.42 8.30
C SER A 444 29.31 -12.79 7.49
N ASP A 445 30.04 -13.62 6.75
CA ASP A 445 31.13 -13.13 5.90
C ASP A 445 30.62 -12.29 4.71
N ASP A 446 29.37 -12.51 4.29
CA ASP A 446 28.67 -11.64 3.33
C ASP A 446 28.49 -10.22 3.87
N TRP A 447 28.24 -10.08 5.18
CA TRP A 447 28.11 -8.78 5.84
C TRP A 447 29.44 -8.06 5.94
N LYS A 448 30.53 -8.76 6.30
CA LYS A 448 31.88 -8.18 6.29
C LYS A 448 32.29 -7.72 4.90
N THR A 449 31.93 -8.50 3.88
CA THR A 449 32.20 -8.18 2.47
C THR A 449 31.41 -6.95 2.02
N PHE A 450 30.12 -6.87 2.37
CA PHE A 450 29.29 -5.70 2.10
C PHE A 450 29.80 -4.43 2.80
N LEU A 451 30.17 -4.53 4.08
CA LEU A 451 30.77 -3.42 4.82
C LEU A 451 32.10 -2.99 4.21
N SER A 452 32.96 -3.92 3.83
CA SER A 452 34.23 -3.61 3.18
C SER A 452 34.01 -2.91 1.82
N ALA A 453 32.97 -3.28 1.07
CA ALA A 453 32.63 -2.64 -0.19
C ALA A 453 32.12 -1.20 0.03
N ILE A 454 31.28 -0.97 1.03
CA ILE A 454 30.84 0.37 1.41
C ILE A 454 32.02 1.21 1.93
N GLU A 455 32.89 0.65 2.77
CA GLU A 455 34.10 1.31 3.28
C GLU A 455 35.02 1.75 2.13
N SER A 456 35.24 0.89 1.13
CA SER A 456 36.06 1.23 -0.05
C SER A 456 35.43 2.36 -0.87
N ILE A 457 34.12 2.30 -1.14
CA ILE A 457 33.41 3.33 -1.91
C ILE A 457 33.44 4.67 -1.18
N LEU A 458 33.25 4.66 0.14
CA LEU A 458 33.36 5.85 0.97
C LEU A 458 34.78 6.40 0.95
N GLY A 459 35.80 5.55 1.16
CA GLY A 459 37.21 5.93 1.12
C GLY A 459 37.61 6.61 -0.18
N ASP A 460 37.26 6.00 -1.32
CA ASP A 460 37.54 6.56 -2.65
C ASP A 460 36.81 7.89 -2.88
N PHE A 461 35.56 7.99 -2.42
CA PHE A 461 34.77 9.21 -2.50
C PHE A 461 35.38 10.35 -1.66
N PHE A 462 35.81 10.05 -0.43
CA PHE A 462 36.45 11.01 0.46
C PHE A 462 37.79 11.50 -0.11
N ASP A 463 38.65 10.58 -0.56
CA ASP A 463 39.96 10.92 -1.11
C ASP A 463 39.85 11.76 -2.39
N GLU A 464 38.93 11.45 -3.29
CA GLU A 464 38.75 12.24 -4.51
C GLU A 464 38.09 13.60 -4.23
N SER A 465 37.24 13.68 -3.20
CA SER A 465 36.65 14.95 -2.75
C SER A 465 37.69 15.88 -2.14
N ILE A 466 38.62 15.35 -1.32
CA ILE A 466 39.73 16.10 -0.74
C ILE A 466 40.70 16.58 -1.85
N LYS A 467 41.13 15.69 -2.74
CA LYS A 467 42.00 16.04 -3.89
C LYS A 467 41.39 17.10 -4.81
N ARG A 468 40.06 17.20 -4.84
CA ARG A 468 39.35 18.18 -5.63
C ARG A 468 39.23 19.52 -4.90
N LEU A 469 38.96 19.51 -3.60
CA LEU A 469 38.99 20.72 -2.77
C LEU A 469 40.38 21.35 -2.82
N ASP A 470 41.43 20.53 -2.71
CA ASP A 470 42.82 20.96 -2.82
C ASP A 470 43.13 21.60 -4.20
N ARG A 471 42.67 20.96 -5.30
CA ARG A 471 42.81 21.50 -6.67
C ARG A 471 42.00 22.76 -6.95
N GLU A 472 40.76 22.85 -6.45
CA GLU A 472 39.85 23.98 -6.73
C GLU A 472 40.13 25.19 -5.83
N LEU A 473 40.65 24.99 -4.62
CA LEU A 473 40.91 26.08 -3.68
C LEU A 473 42.27 26.75 -3.92
N LYS A 474 43.31 26.06 -4.41
CA LYS A 474 44.69 26.61 -4.52
C LYS A 474 45.13 27.42 -3.28
N VAL A 475 44.61 27.10 -2.10
CA VAL A 475 45.00 27.73 -0.85
C VAL A 475 46.07 26.82 -0.28
N GLY A 476 47.29 27.33 -0.15
CA GLY A 476 48.24 26.71 0.75
C GLY A 476 47.55 26.62 2.11
N LEU A 477 47.30 25.39 2.57
CA LEU A 477 46.90 25.16 3.95
C LEU A 477 47.89 25.95 4.83
N PHE A 478 47.37 26.74 5.75
CA PHE A 478 48.05 27.73 6.61
C PHE A 478 48.21 29.14 6.04
N ASP A 479 47.13 29.94 6.08
CA ASP A 479 47.13 31.24 6.77
C ASP A 479 45.66 31.75 6.91
N GLU A 480 45.20 32.03 8.13
CA GLU A 480 43.81 32.44 8.42
C GLU A 480 43.47 33.85 7.91
N THR A 481 44.46 34.62 7.44
CA THR A 481 44.29 36.05 7.17
C THR A 481 44.12 36.48 5.71
N SER A 482 44.09 35.58 4.73
CA SER A 482 43.94 36.01 3.32
C SER A 482 43.07 35.09 2.44
N LEU A 483 41.78 35.00 2.75
CA LEU A 483 40.77 34.44 1.84
C LEU A 483 40.01 35.57 1.13
N ASN A 484 40.71 36.30 0.25
CA ASN A 484 40.05 37.16 -0.74
C ASN A 484 39.65 36.30 -1.95
N VAL A 485 38.72 35.36 -1.73
CA VAL A 485 38.28 34.38 -2.73
C VAL A 485 36.91 34.74 -3.29
N ASN A 486 36.82 34.62 -4.62
CA ASN A 486 35.66 34.87 -5.47
C ASN A 486 34.31 34.44 -4.81
N PRO A 487 33.30 35.32 -4.71
CA PRO A 487 32.03 35.05 -4.03
C PRO A 487 31.29 33.79 -4.51
N LYS A 488 31.42 33.44 -5.80
CA LYS A 488 30.81 32.22 -6.37
C LYS A 488 31.49 30.93 -5.90
N LEU A 489 32.78 30.98 -5.58
CA LEU A 489 33.51 29.87 -4.96
C LEU A 489 33.07 29.71 -3.50
N LYS A 490 32.83 30.81 -2.78
CA LYS A 490 32.36 30.80 -1.39
C LYS A 490 31.00 30.10 -1.25
N GLU A 491 30.03 30.36 -2.12
CA GLU A 491 28.70 29.74 -2.05
C GLU A 491 28.69 28.23 -2.39
N LYS A 492 29.46 27.82 -3.41
CA LYS A 492 29.59 26.40 -3.77
C LYS A 492 30.31 25.60 -2.69
N SER A 493 31.37 26.15 -2.14
CA SER A 493 32.13 25.51 -1.05
C SER A 493 31.31 25.45 0.24
N LEU A 494 30.50 26.46 0.55
CA LEU A 494 29.59 26.45 1.71
C LEU A 494 28.46 25.42 1.57
N LYS A 495 27.93 25.22 0.35
CA LYS A 495 26.93 24.17 0.07
C LYS A 495 27.52 22.77 0.26
N ILE A 496 28.76 22.54 -0.19
CA ILE A 496 29.47 21.28 0.02
C ILE A 496 29.70 21.07 1.53
N LEU A 497 30.21 22.06 2.25
CA LEU A 497 30.46 21.96 3.69
C LEU A 497 29.19 21.76 4.53
N LYS A 498 28.08 22.46 4.20
CA LYS A 498 26.77 22.24 4.84
C LYS A 498 26.25 20.81 4.61
N MET A 499 26.38 20.32 3.38
CA MET A 499 25.96 18.97 3.02
C MET A 499 26.81 17.90 3.73
N TRP A 500 28.11 18.15 3.94
CA TRP A 500 28.99 17.29 4.73
C TRP A 500 28.64 17.32 6.23
N SER A 501 28.28 18.48 6.78
CA SER A 501 27.80 18.57 8.18
C SER A 501 26.51 17.77 8.38
N GLN A 502 25.57 17.83 7.43
CA GLN A 502 24.32 17.08 7.47
C GLN A 502 24.56 15.56 7.37
N MET A 503 25.50 15.10 6.54
CA MET A 503 25.89 13.69 6.51
C MET A 503 26.55 13.21 7.81
N GLY A 504 27.32 14.08 8.48
CA GLY A 504 27.92 13.78 9.77
C GLY A 504 26.91 13.66 10.91
N ILE A 505 25.86 14.49 10.89
CA ILE A 505 24.76 14.48 11.88
C ILE A 505 23.99 13.16 11.85
N PHE A 506 23.76 12.56 10.68
CA PHE A 506 22.99 11.30 10.56
C PHE A 506 23.81 10.02 10.80
N ASN A 507 25.14 10.09 10.87
CA ASN A 507 26.03 8.92 10.90
C ASN A 507 27.14 9.00 11.97
N LYS A 508 26.82 9.56 13.15
CA LYS A 508 27.75 9.63 14.30
C LYS A 508 28.46 8.30 14.61
N PRO A 509 27.80 7.12 14.61
CA PRO A 509 28.49 5.85 14.88
C PRO A 509 29.51 5.44 13.80
N LEU A 510 29.22 5.74 12.53
CA LEU A 510 30.11 5.43 11.41
C LEU A 510 31.34 6.35 11.43
N LEU A 511 31.15 7.60 11.80
CA LEU A 511 32.22 8.58 12.03
C LEU A 511 33.12 8.20 13.21
N GLU A 512 32.54 7.70 14.31
CA GLU A 512 33.30 7.20 15.46
C GLU A 512 34.17 5.98 15.08
N ILE A 513 33.63 5.03 14.30
CA ILE A 513 34.37 3.86 13.77
C ILE A 513 35.51 4.28 12.81
N LEU A 514 35.24 5.26 11.94
CA LEU A 514 36.26 5.81 11.03
C LEU A 514 37.36 6.55 11.81
N MET A 515 37.01 7.31 12.85
CA MET A 515 37.96 8.04 13.69
C MET A 515 38.87 7.10 14.50
N GLU A 516 38.31 6.00 15.01
CA GLU A 516 39.06 4.96 15.72
C GLU A 516 40.08 4.24 14.79
N LYS A 517 39.72 4.01 13.52
CA LYS A 517 40.62 3.44 12.51
C LYS A 517 41.65 4.44 11.97
N ILE A 518 41.29 5.72 11.85
CA ILE A 518 42.16 6.80 11.35
C ILE A 518 43.29 7.11 12.34
N ASN A 519 43.04 7.07 13.65
CA ASN A 519 44.07 7.31 14.68
C ASN A 519 45.20 6.27 14.69
N ASN A 520 45.05 5.13 14.01
CA ASN A 520 46.08 4.10 13.92
C ASN A 520 47.06 4.26 12.73
N ASN A 521 46.92 5.32 11.91
CA ASN A 521 47.77 5.55 10.73
C ASN A 521 48.50 6.91 10.79
N LYS A 522 49.84 6.86 10.87
CA LYS A 522 50.73 8.01 11.14
C LYS A 522 50.84 9.11 10.07
N ASN A 523 50.15 9.00 8.92
CA ASN A 523 50.22 9.99 7.83
C ASN A 523 49.02 10.97 7.79
N ILE A 524 48.33 11.17 8.91
CA ILE A 524 47.01 11.82 8.96
C ILE A 524 47.04 13.06 9.88
N LEU A 525 47.93 14.01 9.60
CA LEU A 525 47.85 15.35 10.23
C LEU A 525 46.92 16.28 9.42
N GLU A 526 46.91 16.17 8.09
CA GLU A 526 46.06 16.98 7.20
C GLU A 526 44.57 16.58 7.24
N LYS A 527 44.28 15.28 7.36
CA LYS A 527 42.90 14.76 7.45
C LYS A 527 42.25 15.05 8.82
N GLY A 528 43.02 15.05 9.91
CA GLY A 528 42.53 15.44 11.25
C GLY A 528 42.18 16.92 11.36
N ALA A 529 42.99 17.79 10.73
CA ALA A 529 42.71 19.23 10.65
C ALA A 529 41.42 19.53 9.86
N PHE A 530 41.19 18.80 8.76
CA PHE A 530 39.98 18.93 7.94
C PHE A 530 38.69 18.51 8.69
N ILE A 531 38.76 17.47 9.52
CA ILE A 531 37.63 17.03 10.35
C ILE A 531 37.35 18.02 11.48
N ASN A 532 38.38 18.57 12.11
CA ASN A 532 38.21 19.64 13.11
C ASN A 532 37.60 20.91 12.50
N LEU A 533 37.92 21.24 11.24
CA LEU A 533 37.29 22.35 10.51
C LEU A 533 35.78 22.12 10.31
N LEU A 534 35.37 20.89 9.98
CA LEU A 534 33.95 20.51 9.83
C LEU A 534 33.18 20.59 11.15
N ILE A 535 33.79 20.16 12.26
CA ILE A 535 33.22 20.28 13.61
C ILE A 535 33.15 21.76 14.07
N THR A 536 34.09 22.60 13.63
CA THR A 536 34.08 24.03 13.97
C THR A 536 33.00 24.78 13.17
N LEU A 537 32.78 24.40 11.91
CA LEU A 537 31.68 24.92 11.08
C LEU A 537 30.30 24.56 11.64
N ASP A 538 30.14 23.41 12.29
CA ASP A 538 28.91 22.98 13.00
C ASP A 538 28.45 24.01 14.05
N LYS A 539 29.38 24.52 14.88
CA LYS A 539 29.07 25.53 15.92
C LYS A 539 28.58 26.86 15.35
N SER A 540 29.03 27.23 14.15
CA SER A 540 28.66 28.48 13.48
C SER A 540 27.36 28.38 12.66
N VAL A 541 26.98 27.18 12.24
CA VAL A 541 25.76 26.93 11.45
C VAL A 541 24.55 26.67 12.36
N LEU A 542 24.75 26.15 13.57
CA LEU A 542 23.70 25.98 14.59
C LEU A 542 23.28 27.29 15.30
N THR A 543 23.98 28.41 15.06
CA THR A 543 23.66 29.73 15.62
C THR A 543 22.98 30.68 14.61
N LEU A 544 22.68 30.19 13.40
CA LEU A 544 21.86 30.84 12.36
C LEU A 544 20.55 30.07 12.19
#